data_AF-A0A942CNA9-F1
#
_entry.id   AF-A0A942CNA9-F1
#
_cell.length_a   1.000
_cell.length_b   1.000
_cell.length_c   1.000
_cell.angle_alpha   90.00
_cell.angle_beta   90.00
_cell.angle_gamma   90.00
#
_symmetry.space_group_name_H-M   'P 1'
#
loop_
_entity.id
_entity.type
_entity.pdbx_description
1 polymer ?
#
loop_
_entity_poly.entity_id
_entity_poly.type
_entity_poly.pdbx_seq_one_letter_code
_entity_poly.pdbx_strand_id
1 'polypeptide(L)'
;MSVKKDDGSFAERVSSSYRQLSLAASHLNLVSDELGKSIVVLDAALKKLNLGISTWSRLDRVEDALGNYTSRYLGYAKVNNRWGIALRTVAGNNNQPEEATVEEWLFNDAPRALRIEAVEKLPDLFENLIREADNTIRKVKAQTLNARHLAQALSENSGSDSRK
;
A
#
# COMPACT_ATOMS: atom_id res chain seq x y z
N MET A 1 -51.81 -20.38 29.79
CA MET A 1 -51.55 -18.96 29.48
C MET A 1 -50.21 -18.88 28.77
N SER A 2 -50.23 -18.42 27.52
CA SER A 2 -49.13 -18.57 26.56
C SER A 2 -48.18 -17.37 26.63
N VAL A 3 -46.88 -17.64 26.83
CA VAL A 3 -45.82 -16.64 26.80
C VAL A 3 -45.49 -16.34 25.33
N LYS A 4 -46.05 -15.25 24.79
CA LYS A 4 -45.67 -14.65 23.49
C LYS A 4 -45.31 -13.18 23.71
N LYS A 5 -44.15 -12.89 24.30
CA LYS A 5 -43.75 -11.50 24.55
C LYS A 5 -42.30 -11.11 24.23
N ASP A 6 -41.49 -11.97 23.62
CA ASP A 6 -40.08 -11.63 23.34
C ASP A 6 -39.71 -11.50 21.86
N ASP A 7 -40.37 -12.22 20.95
CA ASP A 7 -39.96 -12.24 19.53
C ASP A 7 -40.23 -10.90 18.80
N GLY A 8 -41.34 -10.23 19.12
CA GLY A 8 -41.67 -8.92 18.55
C GLY A 8 -40.67 -7.84 18.97
N SER A 9 -40.28 -7.82 20.25
CA SER A 9 -39.30 -6.87 20.77
C SER A 9 -37.89 -7.13 20.20
N PHE A 10 -37.51 -8.40 20.06
CA PHE A 10 -36.23 -8.78 19.47
C PHE A 10 -36.14 -8.39 17.99
N ALA A 11 -37.14 -8.78 17.18
CA ALA A 11 -37.16 -8.46 15.75
C ALA A 11 -37.23 -6.94 15.49
N GLU A 12 -38.02 -6.19 16.27
CA GLU A 12 -38.09 -4.74 16.18
C GLU A 12 -36.76 -4.06 16.53
N ARG A 13 -36.06 -4.55 17.57
CA ARG A 13 -34.72 -4.06 17.95
C ARG A 13 -33.72 -4.28 16.82
N VAL A 14 -33.69 -5.49 16.24
CA VAL A 14 -32.79 -5.80 15.11
C VAL A 14 -33.11 -4.90 13.90
N SER A 15 -34.39 -4.75 13.55
CA SER A 15 -34.82 -3.87 12.44
C SER A 15 -34.44 -2.41 12.68
N SER A 16 -34.58 -1.91 13.90
CA SER A 16 -34.19 -0.55 14.28
C SER A 16 -32.67 -0.35 14.18
N SER A 17 -31.89 -1.27 14.74
CA SER A 17 -30.43 -1.24 14.65
C SER A 17 -29.95 -1.30 13.20
N TYR A 18 -30.58 -2.11 12.34
CA TYR A 18 -30.24 -2.17 10.93
C TYR A 18 -30.51 -0.85 10.20
N ARG A 19 -31.63 -0.16 10.49
CA ARG A 19 -31.90 1.17 9.94
C ARG A 19 -30.83 2.18 10.36
N GLN A 20 -30.44 2.19 11.63
CA GLN A 20 -29.37 3.06 12.13
C GLN A 20 -28.02 2.77 11.46
N LEU A 21 -27.67 1.48 11.32
CA LEU A 21 -26.46 1.06 10.62
C LEU A 21 -26.48 1.48 9.15
N SER A 22 -27.62 1.39 8.47
CA SER A 22 -27.76 1.83 7.08
C SER A 22 -27.51 3.33 6.91
N LEU A 23 -28.05 4.15 7.83
CA LEU A 23 -27.77 5.60 7.85
C LEU A 23 -26.29 5.88 8.11
N ALA A 24 -25.69 5.23 9.12
CA ALA A 24 -24.27 5.38 9.43
C ALA A 24 -23.37 4.94 8.26
N ALA A 25 -23.70 3.83 7.60
CA ALA A 25 -22.99 3.36 6.41
C ALA A 25 -23.06 4.38 5.28
N SER A 26 -24.23 4.98 5.04
CA SER A 26 -24.42 6.00 4.01
C SER A 26 -23.55 7.24 4.28
N HIS A 27 -23.50 7.71 5.52
CA HIS A 27 -22.63 8.83 5.91
C HIS A 27 -21.13 8.48 5.80
N LEU A 28 -20.74 7.30 6.30
CA LEU A 28 -19.36 6.82 6.21
C LEU A 28 -18.90 6.69 4.77
N ASN A 29 -19.76 6.21 3.87
CA ASN A 29 -19.47 6.14 2.43
C ASN A 29 -19.22 7.54 1.86
N LEU A 30 -20.13 8.49 2.11
CA LEU A 30 -20.02 9.85 1.59
C LEU A 30 -18.70 10.53 2.00
N VAL A 31 -18.37 10.49 3.30
CA VAL A 31 -17.14 11.12 3.81
C VAL A 31 -15.89 10.38 3.32
N SER A 32 -15.96 9.05 3.25
CA SER A 32 -14.90 8.21 2.67
C SER A 32 -14.62 8.55 1.20
N ASP A 33 -15.67 8.80 0.43
CA ASP A 33 -15.58 9.10 -1.00
C ASP A 33 -14.98 10.49 -1.23
N GLU A 34 -15.30 11.45 -0.37
CA GLU A 34 -14.69 12.78 -0.41
C GLU A 34 -13.17 12.71 -0.18
N LEU A 35 -12.72 11.97 0.84
CA LEU A 35 -11.30 11.69 1.02
C LEU A 35 -10.69 11.02 -0.22
N GLY A 36 -11.38 10.02 -0.78
CA GLY A 36 -10.89 9.29 -1.94
C GLY A 36 -10.72 10.16 -3.18
N LYS A 37 -11.59 11.17 -3.38
CA LYS A 37 -11.45 12.15 -4.48
C LYS A 37 -10.17 12.96 -4.37
N SER A 38 -9.81 13.42 -3.17
CA SER A 38 -8.56 14.14 -2.94
C SER A 38 -7.33 13.29 -3.29
N ILE A 39 -7.36 12.01 -2.95
CA ILE A 39 -6.28 11.06 -3.28
C ILE A 39 -6.18 10.81 -4.79
N VAL A 40 -7.30 10.73 -5.50
CA VAL A 40 -7.30 10.57 -6.97
C VAL A 40 -6.54 11.72 -7.66
N VAL A 41 -6.66 12.94 -7.14
CA VAL A 41 -5.91 14.10 -7.67
C VAL A 41 -4.41 13.94 -7.45
N LEU A 42 -3.99 13.52 -6.25
CA LEU A 42 -2.59 13.26 -5.94
C LEU A 42 -2.01 12.12 -6.79
N ASP A 43 -2.76 11.02 -6.93
CA ASP A 43 -2.39 9.90 -7.78
C ASP A 43 -2.21 10.31 -9.24
N ALA A 44 -3.13 11.14 -9.76
CA ALA A 44 -3.03 11.64 -11.13
C ALA A 44 -1.79 12.53 -11.32
N ALA A 45 -1.41 13.32 -10.32
CA ALA A 45 -0.19 14.12 -10.35
C ALA A 45 1.06 13.23 -10.33
N LEU A 46 1.14 12.25 -9.43
CA LEU A 46 2.27 11.31 -9.32
C LEU A 46 2.44 10.44 -10.58
N LYS A 47 1.33 9.95 -11.16
CA LYS A 47 1.36 9.15 -12.39
C LYS A 47 2.00 9.89 -13.56
N LYS A 48 1.78 11.20 -13.69
CA LYS A 48 2.40 12.02 -14.75
C LYS A 48 3.93 12.03 -14.68
N LEU A 49 4.50 11.83 -13.49
CA LEU A 49 5.94 11.79 -13.29
C LEU A 49 6.57 10.46 -13.74
N ASN A 50 5.77 9.40 -13.97
CA ASN A 50 6.22 8.08 -14.44
C ASN A 50 7.44 7.54 -13.66
N LEU A 51 7.45 7.71 -12.33
CA LEU A 51 8.64 7.45 -11.51
C LEU A 51 9.12 6.00 -11.57
N GLY A 52 8.21 5.03 -11.70
CA GLY A 52 8.56 3.61 -11.77
C GLY A 52 9.26 3.03 -10.54
N ILE A 53 9.23 3.73 -9.40
CA ILE A 53 9.85 3.33 -8.13
C ILE A 53 8.77 3.05 -7.08
N SER A 54 9.07 2.13 -6.16
CA SER A 54 8.22 1.86 -5.01
C SER A 54 8.86 2.38 -3.72
N THR A 55 8.06 2.95 -2.83
CA THR A 55 8.49 3.32 -1.48
C THR A 55 7.40 3.00 -0.47
N TRP A 56 7.80 2.64 0.75
CA TRP A 56 6.91 2.30 1.85
C TRP A 56 7.40 2.93 3.14
N SER A 57 6.50 3.65 3.81
CA SER A 57 6.72 4.31 5.09
C SER A 57 5.87 3.60 6.13
N ARG A 58 6.46 3.17 7.24
CA ARG A 58 5.72 2.51 8.31
C ARG A 58 4.90 3.55 9.05
N LEU A 59 3.59 3.32 9.13
CA LEU A 59 2.65 4.11 9.92
C LEU A 59 2.75 3.68 11.38
N ASP A 60 2.66 2.39 11.62
CA ASP A 60 2.59 1.81 12.95
C ASP A 60 3.08 0.35 12.96
N ARG A 61 3.45 -0.14 14.14
CA ARG A 61 3.76 -1.53 14.41
C ARG A 61 3.42 -1.89 15.85
N VAL A 62 2.61 -2.93 15.98
CA VAL A 62 2.36 -3.60 17.25
C VAL A 62 3.11 -4.92 17.24
N GLU A 63 3.78 -5.23 18.34
CA GLU A 63 4.56 -6.46 18.52
C GLU A 63 4.32 -6.99 19.95
N ASP A 64 4.14 -8.31 20.06
CA ASP A 64 3.99 -8.99 21.36
C ASP A 64 5.33 -9.55 21.88
N ALA A 65 5.33 -10.04 23.11
CA ALA A 65 6.53 -10.62 23.74
C ALA A 65 7.02 -11.92 23.08
N LEU A 66 6.19 -12.55 22.24
CA LEU A 66 6.51 -13.77 21.49
C LEU A 66 7.06 -13.44 20.08
N GLY A 67 7.20 -12.15 19.76
CA GLY A 67 7.71 -11.66 18.49
C GLY A 67 6.68 -11.65 17.36
N ASN A 68 5.40 -11.93 17.62
CA ASN A 68 4.35 -11.74 16.61
C ASN A 68 4.14 -10.24 16.44
N TYR A 69 4.05 -9.80 15.20
CA TYR A 69 3.83 -8.40 14.88
C TYR A 69 2.73 -8.21 13.84
N THR A 70 2.12 -7.03 13.89
CA THR A 70 1.35 -6.45 12.79
C THR A 70 1.86 -5.05 12.54
N SER A 71 2.22 -4.77 11.29
CA SER A 71 2.76 -3.48 10.85
C SER A 71 1.91 -2.92 9.73
N ARG A 72 1.70 -1.59 9.74
CA ARG A 72 0.87 -0.87 8.76
C ARG A 72 1.74 0.14 8.02
N TYR A 73 1.52 0.30 6.72
CA TYR A 73 2.37 1.15 5.88
C TYR A 73 1.57 1.97 4.87
N LEU A 74 2.11 3.15 4.56
CA LEU A 74 1.72 4.01 3.45
C LEU A 74 2.86 4.04 2.43
N GLY A 75 2.53 3.89 1.15
CA GLY A 75 3.52 3.86 0.09
C GLY A 75 3.02 4.41 -1.23
N TYR A 76 3.92 4.42 -2.20
CA TYR A 76 3.60 4.49 -3.62
C TYR A 76 4.14 3.21 -4.23
N ALA A 77 3.26 2.40 -4.82
CA ALA A 77 3.59 1.05 -5.26
C ALA A 77 2.73 0.64 -6.45
N LYS A 78 3.15 -0.46 -7.11
CA LYS A 78 2.39 -1.08 -8.18
C LYS A 78 1.52 -2.20 -7.61
N VAL A 79 0.23 -1.93 -7.42
CA VAL A 79 -0.76 -2.89 -6.90
C VAL A 79 -1.72 -3.26 -8.04
N ASN A 80 -1.94 -4.55 -8.28
CA ASN A 80 -2.80 -5.06 -9.36
C ASN A 80 -2.49 -4.39 -10.72
N ASN A 81 -1.20 -4.35 -11.07
CA ASN A 81 -0.65 -3.73 -12.28
C ASN A 81 -0.88 -2.21 -12.42
N ARG A 82 -1.32 -1.52 -11.36
CA ARG A 82 -1.53 -0.06 -11.36
C ARG A 82 -0.61 0.60 -10.34
N TRP A 83 0.09 1.66 -10.77
CA TRP A 83 0.83 2.52 -9.86
C TRP A 83 -0.11 3.48 -9.14
N GLY A 84 0.13 3.73 -7.86
CA GLY A 84 -0.61 4.71 -7.08
C GLY A 84 -0.16 4.72 -5.62
N ILE A 85 -0.71 5.67 -4.86
CA ILE A 85 -0.64 5.67 -3.41
C ILE A 85 -1.32 4.40 -2.93
N ALA A 86 -0.62 3.66 -2.08
CA ALA A 86 -0.98 2.32 -1.66
C ALA A 86 -0.85 2.18 -0.14
N LEU A 87 -1.62 1.26 0.40
CA LEU A 87 -1.65 0.92 1.81
C LEU A 87 -1.45 -0.57 1.97
N ARG A 88 -0.79 -0.96 3.05
CA ARG A 88 -0.60 -2.38 3.35
C ARG A 88 -0.51 -2.70 4.81
N THR A 89 -0.88 -3.94 5.11
CA THR A 89 -0.67 -4.56 6.41
C THR A 89 0.28 -5.74 6.23
N VAL A 90 1.24 -5.87 7.15
CA VAL A 90 2.15 -7.01 7.23
C VAL A 90 2.01 -7.63 8.60
N ALA A 91 1.57 -8.88 8.66
CA ALA A 91 1.49 -9.66 9.89
C ALA A 91 2.49 -10.81 9.82
N GLY A 92 3.23 -11.08 10.89
CA GLY A 92 4.25 -12.13 10.90
C GLY A 92 4.85 -12.36 12.28
N ASN A 93 5.92 -13.15 12.35
CA ASN A 93 6.69 -13.38 13.56
C ASN A 93 8.18 -13.10 13.30
N ASN A 94 8.85 -12.40 14.21
CA ASN A 94 10.28 -12.07 14.05
C ASN A 94 11.20 -13.30 14.05
N ASN A 95 10.77 -14.41 14.64
CA ASN A 95 11.50 -15.68 14.64
C ASN A 95 11.28 -16.50 13.35
N GLN A 96 10.26 -16.14 12.55
CA GLN A 96 9.89 -16.79 11.28
C GLN A 96 9.51 -15.72 10.24
N PRO A 97 10.45 -14.83 9.86
CA PRO A 97 10.15 -13.68 9.00
C PRO A 97 9.63 -14.07 7.61
N GLU A 98 9.98 -15.25 7.13
CA GLU A 98 9.53 -15.82 5.85
C GLU A 98 8.04 -16.18 5.81
N GLU A 99 7.40 -16.38 6.97
CA GLU A 99 5.97 -16.72 7.07
C GLU A 99 5.06 -15.47 7.12
N ALA A 100 5.63 -14.26 6.94
CA ALA A 100 4.87 -13.03 6.99
C ALA A 100 3.80 -12.97 5.88
N THR A 101 2.58 -12.63 6.27
CA THR A 101 1.45 -12.38 5.37
C THR A 101 1.37 -10.89 5.06
N VAL A 102 1.19 -10.57 3.78
CA VAL A 102 1.08 -9.20 3.28
C VAL A 102 -0.26 -9.01 2.58
N GLU A 103 -1.00 -8.00 3.01
CA GLU A 103 -2.19 -7.52 2.32
C GLU A 103 -1.94 -6.11 1.79
N GLU A 104 -2.17 -5.89 0.50
CA GLU A 104 -1.84 -4.65 -0.21
C GLU A 104 -3.02 -4.15 -1.04
N TRP A 105 -3.27 -2.83 -0.98
CA TRP A 105 -4.34 -2.15 -1.71
C TRP A 105 -3.87 -0.82 -2.28
N LEU A 106 -4.46 -0.38 -3.39
CA LEU A 106 -4.45 1.06 -3.68
C LEU A 106 -5.23 1.78 -2.59
N PHE A 107 -4.89 3.05 -2.35
CA PHE A 107 -5.40 3.79 -1.20
C PHE A 107 -6.92 3.66 -1.05
N ASN A 108 -7.69 3.93 -2.10
CA ASN A 108 -9.16 3.92 -2.07
C ASN A 108 -9.78 2.54 -1.88
N ASP A 109 -9.04 1.47 -2.17
CA ASP A 109 -9.50 0.09 -2.01
C ASP A 109 -9.18 -0.45 -0.60
N ALA A 110 -8.39 0.28 0.21
CA ALA A 110 -7.95 -0.14 1.52
C ALA A 110 -9.03 0.05 2.62
N PRO A 111 -8.93 -0.70 3.74
CA PRO A 111 -9.79 -0.50 4.91
C PRO A 111 -9.85 0.96 5.37
N ARG A 112 -11.06 1.44 5.71
CA ARG A 112 -11.29 2.88 6.01
C ARG A 112 -10.41 3.40 7.14
N ALA A 113 -10.23 2.59 8.19
CA ALA A 113 -9.39 2.97 9.33
C ALA A 113 -7.94 3.25 8.91
N LEU A 114 -7.40 2.41 8.03
CA LEU A 114 -6.03 2.57 7.52
C LEU A 114 -5.90 3.80 6.63
N ARG A 115 -6.94 4.10 5.82
CA ARG A 115 -6.97 5.32 5.02
C ARG A 115 -6.92 6.58 5.88
N ILE A 116 -7.68 6.63 6.97
CA ILE A 116 -7.73 7.79 7.88
C ILE A 116 -6.35 8.07 8.48
N GLU A 117 -5.71 7.04 9.04
CA GLU A 117 -4.38 7.17 9.64
C GLU A 117 -3.32 7.61 8.63
N ALA A 118 -3.41 7.13 7.40
CA ALA A 118 -2.42 7.43 6.38
C ALA A 118 -2.44 8.89 5.89
N VAL A 119 -3.57 9.60 6.00
CA VAL A 119 -3.69 10.98 5.48
C VAL A 119 -2.64 11.91 6.10
N GLU A 120 -2.40 11.77 7.40
CA GLU A 120 -1.43 12.60 8.14
C GLU A 120 0.01 12.39 7.66
N LYS A 121 0.29 11.27 6.97
CA LYS A 121 1.62 10.87 6.52
C LYS A 121 1.83 11.03 5.01
N LEU A 122 0.88 11.64 4.30
CA LEU A 122 1.04 11.93 2.88
C LEU A 122 2.24 12.85 2.59
N PRO A 123 2.53 13.92 3.36
CA PRO A 123 3.73 14.72 3.12
C PRO A 123 5.02 13.89 3.18
N ASP A 124 5.16 13.06 4.20
CA ASP A 124 6.31 12.16 4.40
C ASP A 124 6.48 11.19 3.21
N LEU A 125 5.39 10.76 2.57
CA LEU A 125 5.44 9.93 1.36
C LEU A 125 6.12 10.66 0.19
N PHE A 126 5.82 11.94 -0.04
CA PHE A 126 6.46 12.71 -1.10
C PHE A 126 7.95 12.91 -0.84
N GLU A 127 8.34 13.18 0.40
CA GLU A 127 9.75 13.27 0.78
C GLU A 127 10.49 11.94 0.55
N ASN A 128 9.85 10.82 0.90
CA ASN A 128 10.41 9.49 0.68
C ASN A 128 10.50 9.14 -0.82
N LEU A 129 9.56 9.59 -1.65
CA LEU A 129 9.63 9.45 -3.11
C LEU A 129 10.81 10.24 -3.71
N ILE A 130 11.05 11.47 -3.26
CA ILE A 130 12.21 12.27 -3.70
C ILE A 130 13.50 11.54 -3.34
N ARG A 131 13.63 11.09 -2.08
CA ARG A 131 14.81 10.36 -1.61
C ARG A 131 15.04 9.08 -2.41
N GLU A 132 13.98 8.32 -2.68
CA GLU A 132 14.10 7.06 -3.42
C GLU A 132 14.39 7.29 -4.90
N ALA A 133 13.87 8.36 -5.51
CA ALA A 133 14.21 8.76 -6.87
C ALA A 133 15.71 9.09 -6.97
N ASP A 134 16.23 9.90 -6.06
CA ASP A 134 17.65 10.25 -6.01
C ASP A 134 18.55 9.03 -5.81
N ASN A 135 18.16 8.13 -4.91
CA ASN A 135 18.85 6.85 -4.69
C ASN A 135 18.86 6.00 -5.96
N THR A 136 17.70 5.88 -6.62
CA THR A 136 17.54 5.09 -7.84
C THR A 136 18.37 5.67 -8.98
N ILE A 137 18.38 6.99 -9.16
CA ILE A 137 19.22 7.67 -10.17
C ILE A 137 20.69 7.34 -9.95
N ARG A 138 21.19 7.43 -8.70
CA ARG A 138 22.59 7.07 -8.39
C ARG A 138 22.90 5.62 -8.73
N LYS A 139 22.02 4.68 -8.33
CA LYS A 139 22.19 3.24 -8.60
C LYS A 139 22.16 2.93 -10.09
N VAL A 140 21.21 3.50 -10.84
CA VAL A 140 21.10 3.30 -12.30
C VAL A 140 22.35 3.80 -13.02
N LYS A 141 22.87 4.98 -12.64
CA LYS A 141 24.12 5.51 -13.21
C LYS A 141 25.30 4.57 -12.97
N ALA A 142 25.46 4.07 -11.75
CA ALA A 142 26.52 3.12 -11.42
C ALA A 142 26.39 1.80 -12.20
N GLN A 143 25.19 1.22 -12.25
CA GLN A 143 24.98 -0.05 -12.97
C GLN A 143 25.07 0.09 -14.50
N THR A 144 24.73 1.25 -15.05
CA THR A 144 24.92 1.52 -16.49
C THR A 144 26.40 1.44 -16.88
N LEU A 145 27.31 1.91 -16.04
CA LEU A 145 28.75 1.79 -16.29
C LEU A 145 29.20 0.33 -16.29
N ASN A 146 28.77 -0.44 -15.28
CA ASN A 146 29.08 -1.86 -15.19
C ASN A 146 28.55 -2.64 -16.41
N ALA A 147 27.31 -2.39 -16.80
CA ALA A 147 26.69 -3.05 -17.96
C ALA A 147 27.45 -2.74 -19.27
N ARG A 148 27.91 -1.49 -19.44
CA ARG A 148 28.75 -1.10 -20.60
C ARG A 148 30.08 -1.83 -20.61
N HIS A 149 30.75 -1.94 -19.46
CA HIS A 149 32.01 -2.68 -19.36
C HIS A 149 31.84 -4.15 -19.71
N LEU A 150 30.77 -4.79 -19.21
CA LEU A 150 30.46 -6.19 -19.54
C LEU A 150 30.16 -6.36 -21.04
N ALA A 151 29.35 -5.48 -21.63
CA ALA A 151 29.03 -5.52 -23.05
C ALA A 151 30.27 -5.34 -23.93
N GLN A 152 31.18 -4.45 -23.54
CA GLN A 152 32.45 -4.25 -24.24
C GLN A 152 33.33 -5.51 -24.16
N ALA A 153 33.53 -6.08 -22.97
CA ALA A 153 34.35 -7.28 -22.79
C ALA A 153 33.82 -8.48 -23.61
N LEU A 154 32.50 -8.63 -23.69
CA LEU A 154 31.87 -9.67 -24.52
C LEU A 154 32.05 -9.40 -26.01
N SER A 155 31.99 -8.14 -26.45
CA SER A 155 32.19 -7.74 -27.85
C SER A 155 33.64 -7.94 -28.30
N GLU A 156 34.60 -7.65 -27.42
CA GLU A 156 36.03 -7.85 -27.68
C GLU A 156 36.39 -9.35 -27.78
N ASN A 157 35.76 -10.20 -26.97
CA ASN A 157 35.95 -11.65 -27.03
C ASN A 157 35.21 -12.32 -28.20
N SER A 158 34.11 -11.75 -28.69
CA SER A 158 33.42 -12.27 -29.88
C SER A 158 34.05 -11.78 -31.19
N GLY A 159 34.80 -10.68 -31.18
CA GLY A 159 35.59 -10.20 -32.32
C GLY A 159 36.95 -10.89 -32.51
N SER A 160 37.44 -11.65 -31.53
CA SER A 160 38.74 -12.34 -31.60
C SER A 160 38.66 -13.78 -32.14
N ASP A 161 37.46 -14.37 -32.23
CA ASP A 161 37.25 -15.75 -32.68
C ASP A 161 36.98 -15.88 -34.21
N SER A 162 36.96 -14.77 -34.94
CA SER A 162 36.68 -14.72 -36.40
C SER A 162 37.93 -14.54 -37.28
N ARG A 163 39.14 -14.74 -36.73
CA ARG A 163 40.39 -14.83 -37.51
C ARG A 163 41.14 -16.13 -37.21
N LYS A 164 40.71 -17.23 -37.79
CA LYS A 164 41.54 -18.42 -38.03
C LYS A 164 41.27 -18.97 -39.41
#